data_AF-A0A3M1T4S2-F1
#
_entry.id   AF-A0A3M1T4S2-F1
#
_cell.length_a   1.000
_cell.length_b   1.000
_cell.length_c   1.000
_cell.angle_alpha   90.00
_cell.angle_beta   90.00
_cell.angle_gamma   90.00
#
_symmetry.space_group_name_H-M   'P 1'
#
loop_
_entity.id
_entity.type
_entity.pdbx_description
1 polymer ?
#
loop_
_entity_poly.entity_id
_entity_poly.type
_entity_poly.pdbx_seq_one_letter_code
_entity_poly.pdbx_strand_id
1 'polypeptide(L)'
;MGALNRIYRKYKDRVAFYLIYIREAHPRDGRRPDRAVRLDDPRSFAERVGVASTCREALGLELPVLVDGLEDTVARDYGAWPDRLYVVDRGGRVAYRGGPGPRGFDPVAWEAAIAKVLGEKAVGARARQRTQEELEAIRERLRKQRRASLPKPPPDPETPPK
;
A
#
# COMPACT_ATOMS: atom_id res chain seq x y z
N MET A 1 3.24 -4.51 14.37
CA MET A 1 3.00 -5.40 13.21
C MET A 1 1.56 -5.46 12.68
N GLY A 2 0.54 -4.93 13.37
CA GLY A 2 -0.85 -4.98 12.87
C GLY A 2 -1.08 -4.42 11.46
N ALA A 3 -0.27 -3.44 11.02
CA ALA A 3 -0.36 -2.91 9.66
C ALA A 3 0.02 -3.94 8.57
N LEU A 4 1.09 -4.74 8.77
CA LEU A 4 1.52 -5.73 7.76
C LEU A 4 0.46 -6.82 7.58
N ASN A 5 -0.05 -7.39 8.67
CA ASN A 5 -1.10 -8.40 8.59
C ASN A 5 -2.39 -7.84 7.99
N ARG A 6 -2.78 -6.59 8.34
CA ARG A 6 -3.94 -5.93 7.73
C ARG A 6 -3.77 -5.79 6.21
N ILE A 7 -2.62 -5.29 5.75
CA ILE A 7 -2.31 -5.12 4.33
C ILE A 7 -2.30 -6.48 3.63
N TYR A 8 -1.63 -7.48 4.22
CA TYR A 8 -1.61 -8.84 3.70
C TYR A 8 -3.02 -9.39 3.49
N ARG A 9 -3.87 -9.41 4.54
CA ARG A 9 -5.25 -9.91 4.43
C ARG A 9 -6.06 -9.19 3.36
N LYS A 10 -5.82 -7.88 3.17
CA LYS A 10 -6.53 -7.06 2.18
C LYS A 10 -6.15 -7.38 0.74
N TYR A 11 -4.88 -7.70 0.46
CA TYR A 11 -4.37 -7.82 -0.90
C TYR A 11 -3.85 -9.21 -1.30
N LYS A 12 -3.77 -10.18 -0.38
CA LYS A 12 -3.16 -11.51 -0.62
C LYS A 12 -3.71 -12.29 -1.81
N ASP A 13 -4.97 -12.05 -2.19
CA ASP A 13 -5.60 -12.72 -3.33
C ASP A 13 -5.22 -12.10 -4.69
N ARG A 14 -4.51 -10.95 -4.67
CA ARG A 14 -4.14 -10.17 -5.86
C ARG A 14 -2.65 -9.88 -5.95
N VAL A 15 -1.93 -10.03 -4.84
CA VAL A 15 -0.50 -9.73 -4.69
C VAL A 15 0.14 -10.86 -3.89
N ALA A 16 1.26 -11.37 -4.37
CA ALA A 16 2.09 -12.30 -3.61
C ALA A 16 2.89 -11.54 -2.55
N PHE A 17 2.86 -12.04 -1.31
CA PHE A 17 3.61 -11.45 -0.20
C PHE A 17 4.64 -12.43 0.33
N TYR A 18 5.83 -11.91 0.60
CA TYR A 18 6.90 -12.64 1.27
C TYR A 18 7.59 -11.71 2.24
N LEU A 19 7.79 -12.16 3.47
CA LEU A 19 8.82 -11.61 4.34
C LEU A 19 10.07 -12.46 4.14
N ILE A 20 11.18 -11.82 3.83
CA ILE A 20 12.48 -12.51 3.70
C ILE A 20 13.27 -12.19 4.95
N TYR A 21 13.49 -13.20 5.78
CA TYR A 21 14.29 -13.09 6.99
C TYR A 21 15.77 -12.99 6.62
N ILE A 22 16.41 -11.89 7.01
CA ILE A 22 17.83 -11.60 6.72
C ILE A 22 18.64 -11.61 8.02
N ARG A 23 19.97 -11.50 7.90
CA ARG A 23 20.90 -11.41 9.03
C ARG A 23 20.49 -10.36 10.08
N GLU A 24 20.71 -10.71 11.34
CA GLU A 24 20.39 -9.89 12.51
C GLU A 24 21.06 -8.51 12.44
N ALA A 25 20.29 -7.46 12.71
CA ALA A 25 20.84 -6.11 12.80
C ALA A 25 21.62 -5.88 14.10
N HIS A 26 21.20 -6.53 15.18
CA HIS A 26 21.71 -6.31 16.53
C HIS A 26 21.92 -7.62 17.32
N PRO A 27 22.67 -8.59 16.78
CA PRO A 27 22.90 -9.85 17.48
C PRO A 27 23.71 -9.62 18.77
N ARG A 28 23.49 -10.47 19.76
CA ARG A 28 24.11 -10.44 21.08
C ARG A 28 25.63 -10.53 21.01
N ASP A 29 26.15 -11.35 20.09
CA ASP A 29 27.58 -11.49 19.80
C ASP A 29 28.10 -10.48 18.75
N GLY A 30 27.27 -9.49 18.37
CA GLY A 30 27.61 -8.43 17.43
C GLY A 30 28.24 -7.19 18.06
N ARG A 31 28.64 -6.24 17.21
CA ARG A 31 29.24 -4.95 17.63
C ARG A 31 28.27 -4.02 18.37
N ARG A 32 26.97 -4.18 18.13
CA ARG A 32 25.90 -3.34 18.69
C ARG A 32 24.72 -4.23 19.10
N PRO A 33 24.86 -5.00 20.18
CA PRO A 33 23.83 -5.93 20.62
C PRO A 33 22.61 -5.17 21.15
N ASP A 34 21.42 -5.68 20.85
CA ASP A 34 20.21 -5.22 21.50
C ASP A 34 20.09 -5.88 22.88
N ARG A 35 19.76 -5.10 23.91
CA ARG A 35 19.60 -5.62 25.28
C ARG A 35 18.28 -6.36 25.47
N ALA A 36 17.27 -6.04 24.65
CA ALA A 36 15.95 -6.65 24.66
C ALA A 36 15.88 -7.91 23.80
N VAL A 37 16.66 -7.99 22.72
CA VAL A 37 16.70 -9.15 21.81
C VAL A 37 18.01 -9.90 21.99
N ARG A 38 17.97 -11.04 22.70
CA ARG A 38 19.14 -11.86 23.02
C ARG A 38 19.32 -13.01 22.03
N LEU A 39 19.44 -12.69 20.75
CA LEU A 39 19.71 -13.64 19.68
C LEU A 39 21.17 -13.53 19.25
N ASP A 40 21.88 -14.64 19.12
CA ASP A 40 23.20 -14.65 18.48
C ASP A 40 23.02 -14.58 16.95
N ASP A 41 24.05 -14.13 16.22
CA ASP A 41 24.03 -14.18 14.76
C ASP A 41 24.05 -15.65 14.28
N PRO A 42 23.07 -16.12 13.49
CA PRO A 42 23.02 -17.50 13.04
C PRO A 42 24.25 -17.89 12.21
N ARG A 43 24.89 -19.02 12.57
CA ARG A 43 26.10 -19.55 11.92
C ARG A 43 25.79 -20.68 10.94
N SER A 44 24.56 -21.17 10.94
CA SER A 44 24.05 -22.14 9.99
C SER A 44 22.68 -21.74 9.45
N PHE A 45 22.31 -22.27 8.28
CA PHE A 45 20.99 -22.02 7.71
C PHE A 45 19.88 -22.56 8.62
N ALA A 46 20.09 -23.71 9.27
CA ALA A 46 19.16 -24.29 10.23
C ALA A 46 18.94 -23.39 11.44
N GLU A 47 20.00 -22.80 12.00
CA GLU A 47 19.88 -21.79 13.07
C GLU A 47 19.08 -20.59 12.59
N ARG A 48 19.37 -20.07 11.38
CA ARG A 48 18.65 -18.91 10.83
C ARG A 48 17.17 -19.20 10.63
N VAL A 49 16.82 -20.41 10.18
CA VAL A 49 15.42 -20.87 10.08
C VAL A 49 14.76 -20.91 11.45
N GLY A 50 15.46 -21.42 12.48
CA GLY A 50 14.96 -21.44 13.85
C GLY A 50 14.64 -20.04 14.36
N VAL A 51 15.57 -19.10 14.20
CA VAL A 51 15.39 -17.71 14.61
C VAL A 51 14.26 -17.03 13.82
N ALA A 52 14.20 -17.25 12.49
CA ALA A 52 13.12 -16.74 11.65
C ALA A 52 11.74 -17.25 12.10
N SER A 53 11.64 -18.52 12.51
CA SER A 53 10.39 -19.10 13.03
C SER A 53 9.99 -18.43 14.35
N THR A 54 10.92 -18.28 15.28
CA THR A 54 10.67 -17.57 16.55
C THR A 54 10.24 -16.12 16.31
N CYS A 55 10.88 -15.41 15.38
CA CYS A 55 10.50 -14.05 15.02
C CYS A 55 9.08 -13.99 14.44
N ARG A 56 8.75 -14.91 13.53
CA ARG A 56 7.40 -15.02 12.95
C ARG A 56 6.32 -15.18 14.04
N GLU A 57 6.56 -16.08 14.98
CA GLU A 57 5.64 -16.35 16.09
C GLU A 57 5.54 -15.16 17.05
N ALA A 58 6.67 -14.61 17.49
CA ALA A 58 6.72 -13.48 18.42
C ALA A 58 6.03 -12.23 17.86
N LEU A 59 6.12 -12.01 16.54
CA LEU A 59 5.49 -10.88 15.86
C LEU A 59 4.07 -11.17 15.36
N GLY A 60 3.60 -12.42 15.49
CA GLY A 60 2.30 -12.87 14.99
C GLY A 60 2.14 -12.66 13.48
N LEU A 61 3.20 -12.89 12.69
CA LEU A 61 3.21 -12.63 11.26
C LEU A 61 2.39 -13.67 10.49
N GLU A 62 1.47 -13.20 9.65
CA GLU A 62 0.61 -14.06 8.82
C GLU A 62 1.14 -14.27 7.40
N LEU A 63 2.08 -13.41 6.97
CA LEU A 63 2.66 -13.49 5.64
C LEU A 63 3.58 -14.70 5.54
N PRO A 64 3.70 -15.35 4.37
CA PRO A 64 4.72 -16.36 4.12
C PRO A 64 6.11 -15.81 4.43
N VAL A 65 6.89 -16.57 5.20
CA VAL A 65 8.27 -16.23 5.56
C VAL A 65 9.23 -17.11 4.77
N LEU A 66 10.15 -16.47 4.07
CA LEU A 66 11.32 -17.08 3.45
C LEU A 66 12.56 -16.69 4.26
N VAL A 67 13.65 -17.42 4.10
CA VAL A 67 14.90 -17.18 4.82
C VAL A 67 16.02 -16.97 3.82
N ASP A 68 16.75 -15.86 3.94
CA ASP A 68 17.93 -15.58 3.11
C ASP A 68 19.08 -16.53 3.46
N GLY A 69 19.87 -16.89 2.45
CA GLY A 69 21.06 -17.73 2.63
C GLY A 69 22.11 -17.05 3.51
N LEU A 70 23.03 -17.82 4.09
CA LEU A 70 24.07 -17.29 4.97
C LEU A 70 25.01 -16.30 4.26
N GLU A 71 25.07 -16.34 2.94
CA GLU A 71 25.81 -15.41 2.09
C GLU A 71 25.13 -14.04 1.98
N ASP A 72 23.90 -13.91 2.47
CA ASP A 72 23.06 -12.69 2.48
C ASP A 72 22.90 -12.06 1.10
N THR A 73 22.73 -12.91 0.07
CA THR A 73 22.61 -12.48 -1.32
C THR A 73 21.40 -11.57 -1.51
N VAL A 74 20.23 -11.94 -0.98
CA VAL A 74 19.02 -11.12 -1.10
C VAL A 74 19.20 -9.81 -0.34
N ALA A 75 19.72 -9.85 0.89
CA ALA A 75 19.93 -8.67 1.70
C ALA A 75 20.88 -7.67 1.03
N ARG A 76 21.94 -8.14 0.36
CA ARG A 76 22.90 -7.30 -0.38
C ARG A 76 22.28 -6.73 -1.66
N ASP A 77 21.70 -7.58 -2.50
CA ASP A 77 21.20 -7.18 -3.81
C ASP A 77 20.04 -6.17 -3.69
N TYR A 78 19.21 -6.32 -2.66
CA TYR A 78 18.16 -5.37 -2.33
C TYR A 78 18.62 -4.28 -1.35
N GLY A 79 19.84 -4.32 -0.82
CA GLY A 79 20.28 -3.41 0.26
C GLY A 79 19.25 -3.34 1.40
N ALA A 80 18.73 -4.49 1.83
CA ALA A 80 17.55 -4.60 2.67
C ALA A 80 17.81 -4.38 4.17
N TRP A 81 19.09 -4.35 4.58
CA TRP A 81 19.47 -4.15 5.98
C TRP A 81 19.16 -2.70 6.47
N PRO A 82 18.66 -2.51 7.70
CA PRO A 82 18.31 -3.56 8.69
C PRO A 82 16.94 -4.21 8.43
N ASP A 83 16.01 -3.45 7.88
CA ASP A 83 14.75 -3.92 7.30
C ASP A 83 14.35 -2.98 6.15
N ARG A 84 13.51 -3.47 5.23
CA ARG A 84 13.04 -2.68 4.09
C ARG A 84 11.78 -3.26 3.45
N LEU A 85 10.93 -2.40 2.92
CA LEU A 85 9.72 -2.76 2.17
C LEU A 85 9.92 -2.54 0.66
N TYR A 86 9.41 -3.46 -0.14
CA TYR A 86 9.50 -3.44 -1.59
C TYR A 86 8.15 -3.75 -2.25
N VAL A 87 7.93 -3.20 -3.44
CA VAL A 87 6.91 -3.69 -4.38
C VAL A 87 7.59 -3.95 -5.71
N VAL A 88 7.44 -5.18 -6.21
CA VAL A 88 7.85 -5.58 -7.56
C VAL A 88 6.58 -5.72 -8.40
N ASP A 89 6.55 -5.06 -9.55
CA ASP A 89 5.39 -5.12 -10.45
C ASP A 89 5.36 -6.42 -11.29
N ARG A 90 4.29 -6.59 -12.08
CA ARG A 90 4.12 -7.76 -12.95
C ARG A 90 5.19 -7.88 -14.05
N GLY A 91 5.90 -6.80 -14.35
CA GLY A 91 7.02 -6.78 -15.28
C GLY A 91 8.37 -7.06 -14.63
N GLY A 92 8.39 -7.41 -13.33
CA GLY A 92 9.62 -7.69 -12.59
C GLY A 92 10.40 -6.43 -12.20
N ARG A 93 9.81 -5.24 -12.30
CA ARG A 93 10.48 -3.97 -11.95
C ARG A 93 10.15 -3.55 -10.53
N VAL A 94 11.12 -2.94 -9.85
CA VAL A 94 10.89 -2.35 -8.53
C VAL A 94 10.02 -1.10 -8.68
N ALA A 95 8.73 -1.23 -8.36
CA ALA A 95 7.76 -0.14 -8.39
C ALA A 95 7.80 0.71 -7.10
N TYR A 96 8.33 0.14 -6.02
CA TYR A 96 8.56 0.85 -4.76
C TYR A 96 9.74 0.24 -4.00
N ARG A 97 10.56 1.13 -3.44
CA ARG A 97 11.68 0.83 -2.54
C ARG A 97 11.59 1.74 -1.32
N GLY A 98 11.28 1.17 -0.17
CA GLY A 98 11.28 1.89 1.11
C GLY A 98 12.68 2.31 1.54
N GLY A 99 12.75 3.25 2.48
CA GLY A 99 14.02 3.60 3.13
C GLY A 99 14.50 2.49 4.07
N PRO A 100 15.75 2.55 4.57
CA PRO A 100 16.23 1.62 5.59
C PRO A 100 15.50 1.83 6.92
N GLY A 101 15.18 0.73 7.61
CA GLY A 101 14.59 0.74 8.94
C GLY A 101 15.45 1.34 10.05
N PRO A 102 14.84 1.64 11.22
CA PRO A 102 13.38 1.65 11.43
C PRO A 102 12.72 2.90 10.82
N ARG A 103 13.49 3.98 10.59
CA ARG A 103 12.96 5.27 10.13
C ARG A 103 12.31 5.22 8.75
N GLY A 104 12.78 4.34 7.87
CA GLY A 104 12.27 4.16 6.51
C GLY A 104 11.22 3.06 6.36
N PHE A 105 10.89 2.35 7.44
CA PHE A 105 9.90 1.27 7.42
C PHE A 105 8.48 1.87 7.51
N ASP A 106 7.87 2.12 6.35
CA ASP A 106 6.57 2.78 6.24
C ASP A 106 5.51 1.89 5.56
N PRO A 107 4.70 1.16 6.34
CA PRO A 107 3.60 0.35 5.81
C PRO A 107 2.52 1.16 5.08
N VAL A 108 2.36 2.46 5.38
CA VAL A 108 1.35 3.31 4.73
C VAL A 108 1.79 3.65 3.30
N ALA A 109 3.03 4.10 3.13
CA ALA A 109 3.60 4.33 1.81
C ALA A 109 3.67 3.03 0.98
N TRP A 110 3.99 1.92 1.62
CA TRP A 110 4.00 0.59 0.98
C TRP A 110 2.60 0.16 0.50
N GLU A 111 1.56 0.33 1.33
CA GLU A 111 0.17 0.06 0.93
C GLU A 111 -0.26 0.94 -0.26
N ALA A 112 0.10 2.22 -0.26
CA ALA A 112 -0.21 3.12 -1.36
C ALA A 112 0.49 2.69 -2.67
N ALA A 113 1.72 2.19 -2.58
CA ALA A 113 2.44 1.64 -3.73
C ALA A 113 1.77 0.37 -4.28
N ILE A 114 1.31 -0.54 -3.41
CA ILE A 114 0.55 -1.72 -3.81
C ILE A 114 -0.72 -1.31 -4.56
N ALA A 115 -1.52 -0.40 -3.99
CA ALA A 115 -2.74 0.10 -4.62
C ALA A 115 -2.46 0.73 -5.99
N LYS A 116 -1.38 1.51 -6.12
CA LYS A 116 -0.94 2.11 -7.38
C LYS A 116 -0.61 1.04 -8.44
N VAL A 117 0.16 0.01 -8.09
CA VAL A 117 0.52 -1.09 -9.02
C VAL A 117 -0.72 -1.88 -9.45
N LEU A 118 -1.71 -2.00 -8.56
CA LEU A 118 -2.98 -2.64 -8.85
C LEU A 118 -3.95 -1.77 -9.67
N GLY A 119 -3.57 -0.53 -10.01
CA GLY A 119 -4.42 0.41 -10.74
C GLY A 119 -5.61 0.92 -9.92
N GLU A 120 -5.56 0.81 -8.60
CA GLU A 120 -6.63 1.33 -7.75
C GLU A 120 -6.58 2.86 -7.75
N LYS A 121 -7.70 3.48 -8.12
CA LYS A 121 -7.86 4.92 -7.94
C LYS A 121 -7.73 5.22 -6.46
N ALA A 122 -6.88 6.19 -6.11
CA ALA A 122 -6.84 6.74 -4.75
C ALA A 122 -8.28 6.99 -4.27
N VAL A 123 -8.63 6.53 -3.07
CA VAL A 123 -10.01 6.56 -2.54
C VAL A 123 -10.65 7.95 -2.70
N GLY A 124 -9.86 9.03 -2.63
CA GLY A 124 -10.31 10.40 -2.87
C GLY A 124 -10.67 10.75 -4.32
N ALA A 125 -10.10 10.11 -5.34
CA ALA A 125 -10.45 10.37 -6.74
C ALA A 125 -11.84 9.84 -7.09
N ARG A 126 -12.22 8.67 -6.56
CA ARG A 126 -13.55 8.09 -6.78
C ARG A 126 -14.64 8.86 -6.02
N ALA A 127 -14.33 9.31 -4.80
CA ALA A 127 -15.21 10.18 -4.02
C ALA A 127 -15.45 11.53 -4.73
N ARG A 128 -14.37 12.18 -5.22
CA ARG A 128 -14.45 13.45 -5.97
C ARG A 128 -15.24 13.34 -7.28
N GLN A 129 -15.07 12.23 -8.02
CA GLN A 129 -15.87 11.96 -9.22
C GLN A 129 -17.35 11.85 -8.88
N ARG A 130 -17.69 11.09 -7.83
CA ARG A 130 -19.08 10.93 -7.37
C ARG A 130 -19.71 12.25 -6.92
N THR A 131 -18.94 13.10 -6.22
CA THR A 131 -19.44 14.44 -5.83
C THR A 131 -19.63 15.36 -7.03
N GLN A 132 -18.74 15.30 -8.04
CA GLN A 132 -18.90 16.09 -9.26
C GLN A 132 -20.12 15.65 -10.07
N GLU A 133 -20.33 14.34 -10.23
CA GLU A 133 -21.49 13.77 -10.92
C GLU A 133 -22.79 14.16 -10.21
N GLU A 134 -22.82 14.09 -8.87
CA GLU A 134 -23.97 14.53 -8.06
C GLU A 134 -24.25 16.03 -8.20
N LEU A 135 -23.21 16.87 -8.19
CA LEU A 135 -23.34 18.33 -8.37
C LEU A 135 -23.80 18.71 -9.78
N GLU A 136 -23.33 18.02 -10.81
CA GLU A 136 -23.80 18.21 -12.18
C GLU A 136 -25.27 17.81 -12.33
N ALA A 137 -25.66 16.68 -11.77
CA ALA A 137 -27.06 16.23 -11.78
C ALA A 137 -27.99 17.25 -11.08
N ILE A 138 -27.57 17.80 -9.94
CA ILE A 138 -28.32 18.85 -9.22
C ILE A 138 -28.45 20.11 -10.09
N ARG A 139 -27.35 20.59 -10.69
CA ARG A 139 -27.36 21.78 -11.57
C ARG A 139 -28.26 21.60 -12.78
N GLU A 140 -28.26 20.41 -13.38
CA GLU A 140 -29.12 20.12 -14.53
C GLU A 140 -30.61 20.11 -14.14
N ARG A 141 -30.94 19.56 -12.96
CA ARG A 141 -32.31 19.55 -12.43
C ARG A 141 -32.82 20.97 -12.16
N LEU A 142 -31.99 21.83 -11.57
CA LEU A 142 -32.30 23.24 -11.34
C LEU A 142 -32.50 24.00 -12.65
N ARG A 143 -31.69 23.75 -13.69
CA ARG A 143 -31.88 24.34 -15.02
C ARG A 143 -33.22 23.95 -15.64
N LYS A 144 -33.61 22.67 -15.55
CA LYS A 144 -34.90 22.17 -16.06
C LYS A 144 -36.08 22.82 -15.33
N GLN A 145 -36.02 22.91 -13.99
CA GLN A 145 -37.05 23.59 -13.20
C GLN A 145 -37.19 25.07 -13.54
N ARG A 146 -36.07 25.79 -13.65
CA ARG A 146 -36.06 27.22 -14.01
C ARG A 146 -36.61 27.47 -15.41
N ARG A 147 -36.37 26.55 -16.35
CA ARG A 147 -36.92 26.64 -17.71
C ARG A 147 -38.43 26.38 -17.75
N ALA A 148 -38.93 25.49 -16.90
CA ALA A 148 -40.36 25.21 -16.78
C ALA A 148 -41.14 26.32 -16.06
N SER A 149 -40.47 27.14 -15.23
CA SER A 149 -41.09 28.26 -14.53
C SER A 149 -41.01 29.60 -15.27
N LEU A 150 -40.41 29.65 -16.48
CA LEU A 150 -40.37 30.87 -17.27
C LEU A 150 -41.78 31.18 -17.80
N PRO A 151 -42.26 32.42 -17.65
CA PRO A 151 -43.54 32.83 -18.23
C PRO A 151 -43.48 32.66 -19.75
N LYS A 152 -44.59 32.20 -20.36
CA LYS A 152 -44.68 32.14 -21.82
C LYS A 152 -44.44 33.54 -22.39
N PRO A 153 -43.71 33.65 -23.52
CA PRO A 153 -43.56 34.93 -24.19
C PRO A 153 -44.95 35.50 -24.51
N PRO A 154 -45.12 36.83 -24.43
CA PRO A 154 -46.39 37.45 -24.78
C PRO A 154 -46.77 37.07 -26.22
N PRO A 155 -48.07 36.90 -26.52
CA PRO A 155 -48.51 36.63 -27.87
C PRO A 155 -48.06 37.78 -28.79
N ASP A 156 -47.66 37.43 -30.02
CA ASP A 156 -47.25 38.41 -31.02
C ASP A 156 -48.39 39.43 -31.26
N PRO A 157 -48.08 40.71 -31.46
CA PRO A 157 -49.09 41.72 -31.70
C PRO A 157 -49.88 41.35 -32.97
N GLU A 158 -51.19 41.14 -32.79
CA GLU A 158 -52.11 40.76 -33.86
C GLU A 158 -51.98 41.73 -35.04
N THR A 159 -51.86 41.15 -36.24
CA THR A 159 -51.92 41.93 -37.48
C THR A 159 -53.35 42.44 -37.64
N PRO A 160 -53.59 43.76 -37.76
CA PRO A 160 -54.94 44.29 -37.76
C PRO A 160 -55.73 43.81 -38.98
N PRO A 161 -57.03 43.50 -38.83
CA PRO A 161 -57.86 43.02 -39.93
C PRO A 161 -58.10 44.13 -40.97
N LYS A 162 -58.15 43.72 -42.24
CA LYS A 162 -58.49 44.56 -43.40
C LYS A 162 -59.99 44.84 -43.48
#